data_AF-A0A923CV38-F1
#
_entry.id   AF-A0A923CV38-F1
#
_cell.length_a   1.000
_cell.length_b   1.000
_cell.length_c   1.000
_cell.angle_alpha   90.00
_cell.angle_beta   90.00
_cell.angle_gamma   90.00
#
_symmetry.space_group_name_H-M   'P 1'
#
loop_
_entity.id
_entity.type
_entity.pdbx_description
1 polymer ?
#
loop_
_entity_poly.entity_id
_entity_poly.type
_entity_poly.pdbx_seq_one_letter_code
_entity_poly.pdbx_strand_id
1 'polypeptide(L)'
;KHAGSARGLCISSCFYERTEHHPDIIQALIRSLGNAEQICQKFGVMLVGIPAALRECGEKQVREFLDQTRFNKPVIDYRKYIGEYASASATAAVLGIKLLQLNRIPARLSGERDIGLDGKGVLLIGTGTFVTAIEIFQS
;
A
#
# COMPACT_ATOMS: atom_id res chain seq x y z
N LYS A 1 15.84 -24.69 -22.84
CA LYS A 1 15.81 -23.28 -22.35
C LYS A 1 14.39 -22.79 -22.50
N HIS A 2 13.58 -22.83 -21.44
CA HIS A 2 12.21 -22.28 -21.50
C HIS A 2 12.31 -20.76 -21.39
N ALA A 3 11.93 -20.06 -22.44
CA ALA A 3 11.64 -18.64 -22.37
C ALA A 3 10.35 -18.47 -21.54
N GLY A 4 10.49 -18.42 -20.22
CA GLY A 4 9.41 -17.94 -19.38
C GLY A 4 9.11 -16.51 -19.80
N SER A 5 7.88 -16.24 -20.22
CA SER A 5 7.39 -14.87 -20.43
C SER A 5 7.81 -14.04 -19.22
N ALA A 6 8.69 -13.06 -19.41
CA ALA A 6 9.17 -12.23 -18.32
C ALA A 6 7.97 -11.39 -17.84
N ARG A 7 7.38 -11.80 -16.71
CA ARG A 7 6.30 -11.07 -16.06
C ARG A 7 6.78 -9.64 -15.78
N GLY A 8 6.09 -8.66 -16.36
CA GLY A 8 6.41 -7.25 -16.20
C GLY A 8 6.00 -6.73 -14.82
N LEU A 9 6.72 -5.74 -14.30
CA LEU A 9 6.28 -4.99 -13.12
C LEU A 9 5.29 -3.92 -13.57
N CYS A 10 4.12 -3.92 -12.95
CA CYS A 10 3.02 -3.01 -13.27
C CYS A 10 2.66 -2.13 -12.07
N ILE A 11 2.18 -0.93 -12.37
CA ILE A 11 1.58 -0.01 -11.40
C ILE A 11 0.19 0.35 -11.93
N SER A 12 -0.84 0.28 -11.07
CA SER A 12 -2.21 0.67 -11.40
C SER A 12 -2.77 1.61 -10.34
N SER A 13 -3.44 2.69 -10.76
CA SER A 13 -4.18 3.57 -9.86
C SER A 13 -5.60 3.04 -9.69
N CYS A 14 -6.00 2.71 -8.47
CA CYS A 14 -7.29 2.07 -8.18
C CYS A 14 -8.25 2.97 -7.38
N PHE A 15 -7.77 4.06 -6.80
CA PHE A 15 -8.62 4.99 -6.04
C PHE A 15 -8.01 6.39 -5.96
N TYR A 16 -8.85 7.42 -6.08
CA TYR A 16 -8.48 8.82 -5.89
C TYR A 16 -9.73 9.62 -5.54
N GLU A 17 -9.93 9.93 -4.26
CA GLU A 17 -11.08 10.70 -3.79
C GLU A 17 -10.69 11.69 -2.69
N ARG A 18 -11.43 12.81 -2.56
CA ARG A 18 -11.17 13.84 -1.55
C ARG A 18 -11.78 13.43 -0.21
N THR A 19 -11.03 13.63 0.87
CA THR A 19 -11.43 13.23 2.24
C THR A 19 -12.57 14.10 2.79
N GLU A 20 -12.54 15.40 2.52
CA GLU A 20 -13.60 16.32 2.90
C GLU A 20 -14.87 15.96 2.11
N HIS A 21 -15.97 15.66 2.81
CA HIS A 21 -17.30 15.29 2.30
C HIS A 21 -17.57 13.81 2.00
N HIS A 22 -16.69 12.88 2.40
CA HIS A 22 -16.89 11.46 2.09
C HIS A 22 -16.86 10.56 3.34
N PRO A 23 -17.98 10.46 4.10
CA PRO A 23 -18.02 9.74 5.38
C PRO A 23 -17.71 8.24 5.24
N ASP A 24 -17.93 7.66 4.05
CA ASP A 24 -17.71 6.24 3.76
C ASP A 24 -16.49 6.01 2.84
N ILE A 25 -15.51 6.93 2.82
CA ILE A 25 -14.35 6.87 1.91
C ILE A 25 -13.56 5.57 2.02
N ILE A 26 -13.45 5.00 3.22
CA ILE A 26 -12.73 3.73 3.42
C ILE A 26 -13.51 2.57 2.82
N GLN A 27 -14.84 2.56 2.93
CA GLN A 27 -15.66 1.55 2.27
C GLN A 27 -15.58 1.69 0.75
N ALA A 28 -15.57 2.92 0.22
CA ALA A 28 -15.41 3.18 -1.21
C ALA A 28 -14.05 2.68 -1.72
N LEU A 29 -12.97 2.95 -0.98
CA LEU A 29 -11.63 2.44 -1.24
C LEU A 29 -11.59 0.90 -1.24
N ILE A 30 -12.20 0.24 -0.24
CA ILE A 30 -12.22 -1.23 -0.18
C ILE A 30 -12.96 -1.83 -1.39
N ARG A 31 -14.09 -1.21 -1.78
CA ARG A 31 -14.84 -1.62 -2.97
C ARG A 31 -14.04 -1.43 -4.26
N SER A 32 -13.28 -0.34 -4.39
CA SER A 32 -12.49 -0.10 -5.60
C SER A 32 -11.31 -1.07 -5.75
N LEU A 33 -10.78 -1.58 -4.63
CA LEU A 33 -9.77 -2.64 -4.60
C LEU A 33 -10.37 -4.06 -4.78
N GLY A 34 -11.70 -4.16 -4.83
CA GLY A 34 -12.49 -5.38 -4.94
C GLY A 34 -13.32 -5.63 -3.68
N ASN A 35 -12.72 -6.31 -2.71
CA ASN A 35 -13.29 -6.54 -1.37
C ASN A 35 -12.19 -6.96 -0.38
N ALA A 36 -12.53 -7.13 0.89
CA ALA A 36 -11.61 -7.53 1.96
C ALA A 36 -10.82 -8.81 1.65
N GLU A 37 -11.48 -9.83 1.12
CA GLU A 37 -10.85 -11.12 0.79
C GLU A 37 -9.83 -10.96 -0.35
N GLN A 38 -10.24 -10.31 -1.42
CA GLN A 38 -9.38 -10.03 -2.57
C GLN A 38 -8.17 -9.19 -2.19
N ILE A 39 -8.33 -8.18 -1.31
CA ILE A 39 -7.21 -7.39 -0.78
C ILE A 39 -6.19 -8.29 -0.07
N CYS A 40 -6.65 -9.17 0.83
CA CYS A 40 -5.77 -10.06 1.58
C CYS A 40 -5.09 -11.13 0.68
N GLN A 41 -5.74 -11.54 -0.41
CA GLN A 41 -5.17 -12.44 -1.40
C GLN A 41 -4.12 -11.74 -2.28
N LYS A 42 -4.43 -10.53 -2.75
CA LYS A 42 -3.61 -9.76 -3.70
C LYS A 42 -2.35 -9.17 -3.09
N PHE A 43 -2.39 -8.67 -1.85
CA PHE A 43 -1.30 -7.86 -1.30
C PHE A 43 -0.57 -8.53 -0.13
N GLY A 44 0.76 -8.48 -0.18
CA GLY A 44 1.66 -9.00 0.85
C GLY A 44 2.15 -7.92 1.81
N VAL A 45 1.97 -6.65 1.48
CA VAL A 45 2.39 -5.49 2.29
C VAL A 45 1.60 -4.25 1.89
N MET A 46 1.40 -3.37 2.86
CA MET A 46 0.81 -2.05 2.65
C MET A 46 1.83 -0.96 2.99
N LEU A 47 2.08 -0.05 2.05
CA LEU A 47 2.84 1.17 2.25
C LEU A 47 1.84 2.32 2.44
N VAL A 48 1.81 2.91 3.63
CA VAL A 48 0.88 4.01 3.95
C VAL A 48 1.62 5.34 4.07
N GLY A 49 1.07 6.36 3.42
CA GLY A 49 1.57 7.71 3.46
C GLY A 49 0.68 8.55 4.34
N ILE A 50 1.09 8.73 5.59
CA ILE A 50 0.35 9.53 6.58
C ILE A 50 1.09 10.87 6.78
N PRO A 51 0.69 11.95 6.09
CA PRO A 51 1.36 13.24 6.24
C PRO A 51 1.32 13.72 7.68
N ALA A 52 2.41 14.28 8.19
CA ALA A 52 2.47 14.78 9.57
C ALA A 52 1.33 15.75 9.92
N ALA A 53 0.94 16.65 9.00
CA ALA A 53 -0.15 17.60 9.20
C ALA A 53 -1.54 16.96 9.33
N LEU A 54 -1.72 15.72 8.85
CA LEU A 54 -2.99 14.99 8.84
C LEU A 54 -2.88 13.66 9.61
N ARG A 55 -1.92 13.59 10.53
CA ARG A 55 -1.53 12.36 11.24
C ARG A 55 -2.70 11.65 11.91
N GLU A 56 -3.48 12.37 12.71
CA GLU A 56 -4.62 11.81 13.43
C GLU A 56 -5.69 11.25 12.48
N CYS A 57 -6.07 12.04 11.47
CA CYS A 57 -7.06 11.63 10.46
C CYS A 57 -6.57 10.41 9.66
N GLY A 58 -5.32 10.44 9.19
CA GLY A 58 -4.76 9.34 8.41
C GLY A 58 -4.60 8.05 9.21
N GLU A 59 -4.18 8.12 10.48
CA GLU A 59 -4.12 6.94 11.35
C GLU A 59 -5.51 6.35 11.63
N LYS A 60 -6.53 7.19 11.77
CA LYS A 60 -7.92 6.75 11.87
C LYS A 60 -8.37 6.02 10.61
N GLN A 61 -8.10 6.59 9.42
CA GLN A 61 -8.41 6.00 8.12
C GLN A 61 -7.72 4.64 7.92
N VAL A 62 -6.43 4.54 8.26
CA VAL A 62 -5.69 3.26 8.19
C VAL A 62 -6.29 2.25 9.15
N ARG A 63 -6.60 2.63 10.39
CA ARG A 63 -7.20 1.72 11.37
C ARG A 63 -8.55 1.18 10.89
N GLU A 64 -9.41 2.06 10.40
CA GLU A 64 -10.71 1.68 9.85
C GLU A 64 -10.57 0.70 8.67
N PHE A 65 -9.62 0.94 7.77
CA PHE A 65 -9.32 0.02 6.67
C PHE A 65 -8.89 -1.36 7.19
N LEU A 66 -7.99 -1.41 8.17
CA LEU A 66 -7.50 -2.66 8.76
C LEU A 66 -8.61 -3.44 9.48
N ASP A 67 -9.47 -2.73 10.21
CA ASP A 67 -10.60 -3.35 10.94
C ASP A 67 -11.62 -3.97 9.97
N GLN A 68 -11.94 -3.27 8.87
CA GLN A 68 -12.90 -3.74 7.87
C GLN A 68 -12.34 -4.84 6.96
N THR A 69 -11.05 -4.80 6.63
CA THR A 69 -10.42 -5.78 5.71
C THR A 69 -9.83 -7.00 6.42
N ARG A 70 -9.60 -6.90 7.74
CA ARG A 70 -8.81 -7.88 8.52
C ARG A 70 -7.40 -8.09 7.95
N PHE A 71 -6.86 -7.09 7.27
CA PHE A 71 -5.53 -7.16 6.69
C PHE A 71 -4.47 -7.31 7.79
N ASN A 72 -3.79 -8.46 7.80
CA ASN A 72 -2.86 -8.87 8.85
C ASN A 72 -1.40 -8.96 8.38
N LYS A 73 -1.10 -8.38 7.22
CA LYS A 73 0.25 -8.31 6.67
C LYS A 73 0.92 -6.99 7.09
N PRO A 74 2.25 -6.84 6.89
CA PRO A 74 2.97 -5.66 7.33
C PRO A 74 2.39 -4.36 6.76
N VAL A 75 2.28 -3.35 7.62
CA VAL A 75 1.84 -1.99 7.30
C VAL A 75 2.96 -1.03 7.63
N ILE A 76 3.51 -0.38 6.61
CA ILE A 76 4.69 0.47 6.73
C ILE A 76 4.27 1.91 6.48
N ASP A 77 4.35 2.74 7.51
CA ASP A 77 4.26 4.19 7.35
C ASP A 77 5.55 4.70 6.69
N TYR A 78 5.54 4.82 5.37
CA TYR A 78 6.75 5.12 4.61
C TYR A 78 7.26 6.54 4.87
N ARG A 79 6.42 7.46 5.34
CA ARG A 79 6.85 8.85 5.64
C ARG A 79 7.77 8.92 6.85
N LYS A 80 7.71 7.94 7.76
CA LYS A 80 8.70 7.80 8.85
C LYS A 80 10.12 7.50 8.35
N TYR A 81 10.26 6.96 7.15
CA TYR A 81 11.55 6.59 6.55
C TYR A 81 11.98 7.53 5.42
N ILE A 82 11.01 8.04 4.65
CA ILE A 82 11.25 8.83 3.43
C ILE A 82 11.12 10.34 3.70
N GLY A 83 10.38 10.74 4.75
CA GLY A 83 10.13 12.13 5.10
C GLY A 83 8.89 12.74 4.43
N GLU A 84 8.79 14.07 4.51
CA GLU A 84 7.59 14.86 4.15
C GLU A 84 7.76 15.66 2.84
N TYR A 85 8.52 15.13 1.89
CA TYR A 85 8.77 15.80 0.60
C TYR A 85 7.65 15.53 -0.42
N ALA A 86 7.51 16.41 -1.40
CA ALA A 86 6.52 16.26 -2.48
C ALA A 86 6.69 14.94 -3.28
N SER A 87 7.92 14.43 -3.37
CA SER A 87 8.26 13.18 -4.05
C SER A 87 8.08 11.92 -3.20
N ALA A 88 7.69 12.04 -1.92
CA ALA A 88 7.68 10.90 -0.98
C ALA A 88 6.85 9.71 -1.50
N SER A 89 5.68 9.97 -2.08
CA SER A 89 4.82 8.91 -2.64
C SER A 89 5.45 8.22 -3.86
N ALA A 90 6.17 8.96 -4.71
CA ALA A 90 6.88 8.38 -5.84
C ALA A 90 8.05 7.50 -5.38
N THR A 91 8.80 7.96 -4.36
CA THR A 91 9.85 7.15 -3.72
C THR A 91 9.27 5.90 -3.05
N ALA A 92 8.08 5.98 -2.44
CA ALA A 92 7.38 4.83 -1.88
C ALA A 92 6.94 3.83 -2.96
N ALA A 93 6.51 4.29 -4.13
CA ALA A 93 6.21 3.41 -5.26
C ALA A 93 7.47 2.67 -5.74
N VAL A 94 8.61 3.37 -5.86
CA VAL A 94 9.91 2.75 -6.18
C VAL A 94 10.32 1.73 -5.11
N LEU A 95 10.09 2.04 -3.83
CA LEU A 95 10.31 1.08 -2.75
C LEU A 95 9.44 -0.17 -2.94
N GLY A 96 8.15 -0.03 -3.24
CA GLY A 96 7.25 -1.16 -3.53
C GLY A 96 7.74 -2.04 -4.68
N ILE A 97 8.21 -1.44 -5.77
CA ILE A 97 8.85 -2.17 -6.88
C ILE A 97 10.07 -2.95 -6.39
N LYS A 98 10.91 -2.35 -5.54
CA LYS A 98 12.08 -3.04 -4.97
C LYS A 98 11.70 -4.21 -4.05
N LEU A 99 10.64 -4.07 -3.25
CA LEU A 99 10.14 -5.17 -2.43
C LEU A 99 9.69 -6.36 -3.30
N LEU A 100 9.00 -6.10 -4.41
CA LEU A 100 8.60 -7.14 -5.37
C LEU A 100 9.79 -7.79 -6.07
N GLN A 101 10.77 -7.00 -6.51
CA GLN A 101 11.99 -7.53 -7.13
C GLN A 101 12.78 -8.43 -6.17
N LEU A 102 12.81 -8.08 -4.89
CA LEU A 102 13.44 -8.89 -3.84
C LEU A 102 12.56 -10.06 -3.37
N ASN A 103 11.26 -10.04 -3.70
CA ASN A 103 10.22 -10.92 -3.19
C ASN A 103 10.19 -11.02 -1.64
N ARG A 104 10.60 -9.94 -0.96
CA ARG A 104 10.64 -9.86 0.51
C ARG A 104 10.59 -8.43 1.01
N ILE A 105 10.16 -8.29 2.26
CA ILE A 105 10.20 -7.08 3.08
C ILE A 105 11.40 -7.20 4.01
N PRO A 106 12.41 -6.31 3.92
CA PRO A 106 13.55 -6.32 4.83
C PRO A 106 13.15 -6.08 6.28
N ALA A 107 13.82 -6.75 7.23
CA ALA A 107 13.59 -6.61 8.66
C ALA A 107 13.48 -5.14 9.11
N ARG A 108 14.37 -4.27 8.64
CA ARG A 108 14.34 -2.83 8.99
C ARG A 108 13.01 -2.11 8.67
N LEU A 109 12.17 -2.67 7.80
CA LEU A 109 10.85 -2.15 7.47
C LEU A 109 9.72 -2.95 8.11
N SER A 110 9.91 -4.25 8.35
CA SER A 110 8.90 -5.16 8.93
C SER A 110 9.05 -5.42 10.44
N GLY A 111 10.15 -5.00 11.07
CA GLY A 111 10.49 -5.28 12.47
C GLY A 111 11.75 -6.15 12.61
N GLU A 112 11.60 -7.36 13.16
CA GLU A 112 12.76 -8.18 13.59
C GLU A 112 13.30 -9.13 12.51
N ARG A 113 12.47 -9.49 11.52
CA ARG A 113 12.85 -10.45 10.48
C ARG A 113 12.33 -10.06 9.10
N ASP A 114 13.01 -10.57 8.09
CA ASP A 114 12.54 -10.50 6.72
C ASP A 114 11.23 -11.28 6.56
N ILE A 115 10.29 -10.74 5.77
CA ILE A 115 8.99 -11.36 5.49
C ILE A 115 8.87 -11.56 3.98
N GLY A 116 8.54 -12.78 3.53
CA GLY A 116 8.30 -13.07 2.11
C GLY A 116 7.04 -12.38 1.60
N LEU A 117 7.06 -11.94 0.33
CA LEU A 117 5.84 -11.45 -0.35
C LEU A 117 5.01 -12.57 -0.95
N ASP A 118 5.56 -13.78 -1.10
CA ASP A 118 4.87 -14.98 -1.55
C ASP A 118 4.11 -14.78 -2.89
N GLY A 119 4.70 -13.99 -3.80
CA GLY A 119 4.10 -13.66 -5.10
C GLY A 119 2.96 -12.64 -5.05
N LYS A 120 2.68 -12.05 -3.88
CA LYS A 120 1.68 -10.99 -3.70
C LYS A 120 2.23 -9.61 -4.05
N GLY A 121 1.31 -8.72 -4.44
CA GLY A 121 1.57 -7.32 -4.74
C GLY A 121 1.86 -6.46 -3.51
N VAL A 122 2.14 -5.18 -3.78
CA VAL A 122 2.26 -4.10 -2.79
C VAL A 122 1.09 -3.15 -2.97
N LEU A 123 0.42 -2.81 -1.88
CA LEU A 123 -0.61 -1.76 -1.86
C LEU A 123 -0.01 -0.46 -1.32
N LEU A 124 -0.08 0.62 -2.09
CA LEU A 124 0.35 1.95 -1.67
C LEU A 124 -0.88 2.82 -1.43
N ILE A 125 -1.08 3.29 -0.19
CA ILE A 125 -2.18 4.16 0.22
C ILE A 125 -1.66 5.54 0.62
N GLY A 126 -2.29 6.60 0.11
CA GLY A 126 -2.13 7.96 0.63
C GLY A 126 -3.33 8.36 1.48
N THR A 127 -3.11 8.97 2.64
CA THR A 127 -4.18 9.44 3.55
C THR A 127 -4.09 10.95 3.79
N GLY A 128 -3.94 11.71 2.69
CA GLY A 128 -3.84 13.16 2.74
C GLY A 128 -5.22 13.84 2.64
N THR A 129 -5.24 15.05 2.09
CA THR A 129 -6.49 15.71 1.64
C THR A 129 -7.25 14.86 0.64
N PHE A 130 -6.54 13.98 -0.07
CA PHE A 130 -7.08 12.91 -0.88
C PHE A 130 -6.67 11.56 -0.30
N VAL A 131 -7.60 10.61 -0.33
CA VAL A 131 -7.30 9.18 -0.16
C VAL A 131 -6.99 8.62 -1.54
N THR A 132 -5.83 7.97 -1.65
CA THR A 132 -5.38 7.34 -2.90
C THR A 132 -5.00 5.90 -2.69
N ALA A 133 -5.16 5.07 -3.72
CA ALA A 133 -4.65 3.71 -3.72
C ALA A 133 -4.01 3.34 -5.05
N ILE A 134 -2.81 2.77 -4.95
CA ILE A 134 -2.01 2.31 -6.08
C ILE A 134 -1.61 0.86 -5.82
N GLU A 135 -1.88 0.00 -6.79
CA GLU A 135 -1.43 -1.39 -6.80
C GLU A 135 -0.10 -1.50 -7.53
N ILE A 136 0.84 -2.26 -6.97
CA ILE A 136 2.11 -2.59 -7.62
C ILE A 136 2.21 -4.12 -7.64
N PHE A 137 2.38 -4.72 -8.81
CA PHE A 137 2.30 -6.17 -8.99
C PHE A 137 3.13 -6.67 -10.18
N GLN A 138 3.24 -8.00 -10.31
CA GLN A 138 3.82 -8.66 -11.48
C GLN A 138 2.70 -9.23 -12.36
N SER A 139 2.71 -8.93 -13.67
CA SER A 139 1.72 -9.39 -14.66
C SER A 139 2.03 -10.78 -15.21
#